data_AF-I1LCG0-F1
#
_entry.id   AF-I1LCG0-F1
#
_cell.length_a   1.000
_cell.length_b   1.000
_cell.length_c   1.000
_cell.angle_alpha   90.00
_cell.angle_beta   90.00
_cell.angle_gamma   90.00
#
_symmetry.space_group_name_H-M   'P 1'
#
loop_
_entity.id
_entity.type
_entity.pdbx_description
1 polymer ?
#
loop_
_entity_poly.entity_id
_entity_poly.type
_entity_poly.pdbx_seq_one_letter_code
_entity_poly.pdbx_strand_id
1 'polypeptide(L)'
;MEQEEHEVYGADIPDEEIDMDADAEQQDEQLAPNHTNKELEDMKKRLKEIEEEASALREMQAKVEKEMGAVQDSSGTSATQAEKEEVDARSIYVGNVDYACTPEEVQQHFQSCGTVNRVTILTDKFGQPKGFAYVEFVEIDAVQNALLLNESELHGRQLKVSAKRTNVPGMKQYFGRRPAGFRSRRPFMSAPFFPPYGYGRVPRYRRPTRYRPY
;
A
#
# COMPACT_ATOMS: atom_id res chain seq x y z
N MET A 1 -22.47 -9.39 -27.49
CA MET A 1 -22.20 -7.94 -27.59
C MET A 1 -21.09 -7.59 -26.60
N GLU A 2 -19.87 -7.28 -26.99
CA GLU A 2 -19.00 -7.58 -28.12
C GLU A 2 -17.69 -6.88 -27.74
N GLN A 3 -16.57 -7.59 -27.85
CA GLN A 3 -15.24 -7.05 -27.57
C GLN A 3 -14.78 -6.30 -28.83
N GLU A 4 -14.43 -5.03 -28.71
CA GLU A 4 -13.77 -4.27 -29.77
C GLU A 4 -12.27 -4.58 -29.74
N GLU A 5 -11.85 -5.41 -30.70
CA GLU A 5 -10.46 -5.63 -31.06
C GLU A 5 -9.97 -4.49 -31.97
N HIS A 6 -8.79 -3.97 -31.66
CA HIS A 6 -8.18 -2.83 -32.34
C HIS A 6 -7.37 -3.32 -33.55
N GLU A 7 -7.89 -3.10 -34.77
CA GLU A 7 -7.14 -3.27 -36.01
C GLU A 7 -6.05 -2.18 -36.13
N VAL A 8 -4.80 -2.59 -36.36
CA VAL A 8 -3.75 -1.70 -36.88
C VAL A 8 -3.18 -2.35 -38.14
N TYR A 9 -3.45 -1.65 -39.23
CA TYR A 9 -3.16 -1.94 -40.63
C TYR A 9 -1.71 -2.39 -40.88
N GLY A 10 -1.57 -3.59 -41.44
CA GLY A 10 -0.40 -4.00 -42.21
C GLY A 10 -0.51 -3.40 -43.60
N ALA A 11 0.40 -2.48 -43.93
CA ALA A 11 0.47 -1.86 -45.25
C ALA A 11 1.11 -2.82 -46.26
N ASP A 12 0.43 -2.95 -47.38
CA ASP A 12 0.74 -3.76 -48.55
C ASP A 12 2.12 -3.45 -49.16
N ILE A 13 2.88 -4.50 -49.49
CA ILE A 13 4.00 -4.42 -50.45
C ILE A 13 3.61 -5.32 -51.63
N PRO A 14 3.53 -4.76 -52.86
CA PRO A 14 2.97 -5.45 -54.02
C PRO A 14 3.97 -6.44 -54.64
N ASP A 15 3.47 -7.63 -54.96
CA ASP A 15 4.14 -8.62 -55.80
C ASP A 15 4.04 -8.19 -57.27
N GLU A 16 5.13 -7.65 -57.84
CA GLU A 16 5.27 -7.49 -59.30
C GLU A 16 6.12 -8.63 -59.87
N GLU A 17 5.43 -9.54 -60.55
CA GLU A 17 5.99 -10.50 -61.49
C GLU A 17 6.62 -9.76 -62.68
N ILE A 18 7.91 -9.99 -62.92
CA ILE A 18 8.59 -9.55 -64.14
C ILE A 18 8.96 -10.81 -64.93
N ASP A 19 8.10 -11.16 -65.89
CA ASP A 19 8.39 -12.07 -67.00
C ASP A 19 9.37 -11.39 -67.96
N MET A 20 10.57 -11.94 -68.19
CA MET A 20 11.35 -11.63 -69.39
C MET A 20 12.21 -12.82 -69.84
N ASP A 21 11.89 -13.25 -71.05
CA ASP A 21 12.48 -14.32 -71.85
C ASP A 21 13.99 -14.20 -72.14
N ALA A 22 14.58 -15.38 -72.34
CA ALA A 22 15.49 -15.76 -73.42
C ALA A 22 16.84 -15.04 -73.67
N ASP A 23 17.83 -15.92 -73.82
CA ASP A 23 18.97 -15.86 -74.74
C ASP A 23 20.35 -15.37 -74.26
N ALA A 24 21.27 -16.33 -74.41
CA ALA A 24 22.61 -16.21 -74.96
C ALA A 24 23.81 -15.95 -74.02
N GLU A 25 24.53 -17.05 -73.81
CA GLU A 25 25.97 -17.22 -74.07
C GLU A 25 26.99 -16.37 -73.29
N GLN A 26 27.74 -17.07 -72.43
CA GLN A 26 29.20 -16.93 -72.23
C GLN A 26 29.64 -18.14 -71.38
N GLN A 27 30.20 -19.18 -71.99
CA GLN A 27 31.65 -19.38 -72.20
C GLN A 27 32.47 -19.28 -70.90
N ASP A 28 33.09 -20.43 -70.60
CA ASP A 28 34.03 -20.70 -69.52
C ASP A 28 35.09 -19.60 -69.31
N GLU A 29 35.41 -19.28 -68.05
CA GLU A 29 36.79 -19.26 -67.56
C GLU A 29 36.84 -19.02 -66.03
N GLN A 30 37.18 -20.10 -65.31
CA GLN A 30 37.98 -20.23 -64.09
C GLN A 30 38.31 -18.93 -63.29
N LEU A 31 38.11 -18.92 -61.96
CA LEU A 31 39.07 -18.42 -60.92
C LEU A 31 38.51 -18.44 -59.46
N ALA A 32 39.05 -19.37 -58.64
CA ALA A 32 39.35 -19.36 -57.19
C ALA A 32 38.25 -19.28 -56.07
N PRO A 33 38.15 -20.30 -55.17
CA PRO A 33 37.25 -20.32 -54.01
C PRO A 33 37.96 -19.87 -52.72
N ASN A 34 38.15 -18.56 -52.49
CA ASN A 34 38.87 -18.09 -51.28
C ASN A 34 38.31 -16.81 -50.62
N HIS A 35 37.26 -16.18 -51.16
CA HIS A 35 36.74 -14.90 -50.63
C HIS A 35 35.65 -15.07 -49.54
N THR A 36 35.00 -16.23 -49.47
CA THR A 36 33.87 -16.48 -48.56
C THR A 36 34.31 -16.71 -47.11
N ASN A 37 35.47 -17.33 -46.88
CA ASN A 37 35.90 -17.67 -45.52
C ASN A 37 36.29 -16.44 -44.69
N LYS A 38 36.91 -15.43 -45.31
CA LYS A 38 37.31 -14.19 -44.61
C LYS A 38 36.09 -13.34 -44.19
N GLU A 39 35.09 -13.24 -45.06
CA GLU A 39 33.84 -12.52 -44.75
C GLU A 39 33.04 -13.23 -43.66
N LEU A 40 33.04 -14.57 -43.64
CA LEU A 40 32.44 -15.36 -42.57
C LEU A 40 33.19 -15.23 -41.24
N GLU A 41 34.52 -15.11 -41.26
CA GLU A 41 35.33 -14.85 -40.06
C GLU A 41 35.08 -13.45 -39.49
N ASP A 42 35.02 -12.43 -40.35
CA ASP A 42 34.72 -11.05 -39.97
C ASP A 42 33.28 -10.92 -39.40
N MET A 43 32.31 -11.63 -39.99
CA MET A 43 30.94 -11.67 -39.49
C MET A 43 30.84 -12.39 -38.14
N LYS A 44 31.53 -13.53 -37.96
CA LYS A 44 31.60 -14.25 -36.68
C LYS A 44 32.26 -13.42 -35.58
N LYS A 45 33.31 -12.67 -35.92
CA LYS A 45 33.99 -11.77 -34.98
C LYS A 45 33.07 -10.66 -34.49
N ARG A 46 32.32 -10.01 -35.41
CA ARG A 46 31.33 -8.98 -35.04
C ARG A 46 30.18 -9.54 -34.19
N LEU A 47 29.68 -10.74 -34.50
CA LEU A 47 28.64 -11.38 -33.68
C LEU A 47 29.13 -11.66 -32.26
N LYS A 48 30.38 -12.11 -32.10
CA LYS A 48 30.98 -12.35 -30.79
C LYS A 48 31.15 -11.07 -29.97
N GLU A 49 31.57 -9.97 -30.61
CA GLU A 49 31.67 -8.65 -29.95
C GLU A 49 30.29 -8.15 -29.49
N ILE A 50 29.25 -8.30 -30.32
CA ILE A 50 27.87 -7.93 -29.96
C ILE A 50 27.32 -8.80 -28.82
N GLU A 51 27.61 -10.11 -28.82
CA GLU A 51 27.21 -11.01 -27.72
C GLU A 51 27.93 -10.67 -26.40
N GLU A 52 29.22 -10.33 -26.45
CA GLU A 52 29.99 -9.89 -25.28
C GLU A 52 29.45 -8.56 -24.72
N GLU A 53 29.15 -7.58 -25.58
CA GLU A 53 28.52 -6.31 -25.18
C GLU A 53 27.11 -6.52 -24.60
N ALA A 54 26.30 -7.39 -25.21
CA ALA A 54 24.98 -7.73 -24.71
C ALA A 54 25.03 -8.45 -23.36
N SER A 55 26.01 -9.34 -23.16
CA SER A 55 26.22 -10.02 -21.87
C SER A 55 26.63 -9.05 -20.76
N ALA A 56 27.51 -8.09 -21.07
CA ALA A 56 27.94 -7.06 -20.12
C ALA A 56 26.80 -6.10 -19.76
N LEU A 57 25.98 -5.71 -20.74
CA LEU A 57 24.76 -4.93 -20.49
C LEU A 57 23.76 -5.70 -19.64
N ARG A 58 23.61 -7.01 -19.86
CA ARG A 58 22.74 -7.86 -19.04
C ARG A 58 23.26 -8.05 -17.62
N GLU A 59 24.59 -8.12 -17.43
CA GLU A 59 25.19 -8.13 -16.10
C GLU A 59 25.04 -6.79 -15.39
N MET A 60 25.17 -5.66 -16.09
CA MET A 60 24.90 -4.34 -15.52
C MET A 60 23.43 -4.21 -15.15
N GLN A 61 22.51 -4.64 -16.03
CA GLN A 61 21.08 -4.66 -15.74
C GLN A 61 20.76 -5.59 -14.57
N ALA A 62 21.35 -6.78 -14.48
CA ALA A 62 21.14 -7.69 -13.35
C ALA A 62 21.70 -7.14 -12.03
N LYS A 63 22.82 -6.40 -12.06
CA LYS A 63 23.34 -5.71 -10.87
C LYS A 63 22.44 -4.54 -10.47
N VAL A 64 22.00 -3.74 -11.44
CA VAL A 64 21.05 -2.65 -11.22
C VAL A 64 19.71 -3.20 -10.74
N GLU A 65 19.18 -4.29 -11.28
CA GLU A 65 17.95 -4.95 -10.79
C GLU A 65 18.14 -5.58 -9.41
N LYS A 66 19.34 -6.04 -9.07
CA LYS A 66 19.63 -6.54 -7.73
C LYS A 66 19.75 -5.41 -6.69
N GLU A 67 20.18 -4.22 -7.11
CA GLU A 67 20.28 -3.03 -6.26
C GLU A 67 19.02 -2.15 -6.27
N MET A 68 18.26 -2.15 -7.36
CA MET A 68 17.08 -1.30 -7.63
C MET A 68 15.76 -2.08 -7.68
N GLY A 69 15.80 -3.41 -7.75
CA GLY A 69 14.62 -4.29 -7.64
C GLY A 69 13.98 -4.30 -6.25
N ALA A 70 14.52 -3.53 -5.31
CA ALA A 70 13.88 -3.20 -4.04
C ALA A 70 12.98 -1.96 -4.09
N VAL A 71 12.95 -1.18 -5.19
CA VAL A 71 12.33 0.16 -5.20
C VAL A 71 11.32 0.46 -6.32
N GLN A 72 11.03 -0.44 -7.28
CA GLN A 72 10.20 -0.06 -8.46
C GLN A 72 8.96 -0.92 -8.80
N ASP A 73 8.64 -2.00 -8.07
CA ASP A 73 7.41 -2.81 -8.29
C ASP A 73 6.30 -2.60 -7.24
N SER A 74 6.34 -1.51 -6.48
CA SER A 74 5.45 -1.26 -5.33
C SER A 74 4.12 -0.59 -5.65
N SER A 75 3.64 -0.63 -6.90
CA SER A 75 2.32 -0.11 -7.29
C SER A 75 1.16 -1.11 -7.13
N GLY A 76 1.40 -2.34 -6.68
CA GLY A 76 0.32 -3.29 -6.46
C GLY A 76 0.77 -4.53 -5.72
N THR A 77 0.16 -4.80 -4.57
CA THR A 77 0.23 -6.09 -3.85
C THR A 77 1.58 -6.46 -3.21
N SER A 78 1.64 -6.31 -1.88
CA SER A 78 2.61 -6.91 -0.93
C SER A 78 3.98 -6.22 -0.73
N ALA A 79 3.98 -4.94 -0.37
CA ALA A 79 5.11 -4.35 0.38
C ALA A 79 5.50 -5.28 1.55
N THR A 80 6.80 -5.52 1.68
CA THR A 80 7.36 -6.41 2.70
C THR A 80 6.91 -5.93 4.08
N GLN A 81 6.76 -6.85 5.04
CA GLN A 81 6.28 -6.49 6.38
C GLN A 81 7.14 -5.37 7.00
N ALA A 82 8.46 -5.39 6.74
CA ALA A 82 9.40 -4.37 7.18
C ALA A 82 9.08 -2.98 6.60
N GLU A 83 8.85 -2.86 5.29
CA GLU A 83 8.49 -1.57 4.68
C GLU A 83 7.18 -1.02 5.23
N LYS A 84 6.17 -1.88 5.46
CA LYS A 84 4.91 -1.44 6.07
C LYS A 84 5.13 -0.96 7.50
N GLU A 85 5.97 -1.63 8.27
CA GLU A 85 6.33 -1.22 9.62
C GLU A 85 7.08 0.12 9.63
N GLU A 86 7.98 0.35 8.67
CA GLU A 86 8.71 1.62 8.51
C GLU A 86 7.79 2.77 8.05
N VAL A 87 6.88 2.51 7.11
CA VAL A 87 5.86 3.49 6.70
C VAL A 87 4.93 3.78 7.87
N ASP A 88 4.49 2.75 8.61
CA ASP A 88 3.65 2.92 9.79
C ASP A 88 4.37 3.70 10.90
N ALA A 89 5.67 3.50 11.09
CA ALA A 89 6.49 4.25 12.05
C ALA A 89 6.64 5.74 11.67
N ARG A 90 6.66 6.05 10.37
CA ARG A 90 6.64 7.42 9.81
C ARG A 90 5.22 7.99 9.63
N SER A 91 4.20 7.27 10.13
CA SER A 91 2.81 7.66 9.93
C SER A 91 2.13 8.06 11.23
N ILE A 92 1.12 8.92 11.08
CA ILE A 92 0.34 9.46 12.17
C ILE A 92 -1.14 9.17 11.96
N TYR A 93 -1.83 8.89 13.04
CA TYR A 93 -3.27 8.88 13.12
C TYR A 93 -3.79 10.25 13.56
N VAL A 94 -4.66 10.82 12.74
CA VAL A 94 -5.35 12.08 13.01
C VAL A 94 -6.83 11.78 13.18
N GLY A 95 -7.39 12.14 14.33
CA GLY A 95 -8.80 11.95 14.63
C GLY A 95 -9.53 13.22 14.98
N ASN A 96 -10.86 13.11 14.99
CA ASN A 96 -11.77 14.25 15.12
C ASN A 96 -11.60 15.29 13.98
N VAL A 97 -11.15 14.82 12.81
CA VAL A 97 -11.08 15.63 11.59
C VAL A 97 -12.51 15.97 11.17
N ASP A 98 -12.73 17.20 10.69
CA ASP A 98 -14.06 17.59 10.26
C ASP A 98 -14.51 16.84 9.00
N TYR A 99 -15.83 16.67 8.86
CA TYR A 99 -16.40 15.93 7.73
C TYR A 99 -16.30 16.71 6.41
N ALA A 100 -16.17 18.03 6.47
CA ALA A 100 -15.96 18.87 5.29
C ALA A 100 -14.47 18.98 4.91
N CYS A 101 -13.54 18.47 5.74
CA CYS A 101 -12.11 18.67 5.49
C CYS A 101 -11.63 17.92 4.25
N THR A 102 -10.88 18.64 3.42
CA THR A 102 -10.19 18.08 2.24
C THR A 102 -8.85 17.45 2.65
N PRO A 103 -8.32 16.48 1.87
CA PRO A 103 -6.97 15.95 2.13
C PRO A 103 -5.89 17.03 2.01
N GLU A 104 -6.12 18.05 1.18
CA GLU A 104 -5.23 19.20 1.00
C GLU A 104 -5.10 20.04 2.28
N GLU A 105 -6.22 20.31 2.98
CA GLU A 105 -6.19 21.05 4.26
C GLU A 105 -5.42 20.28 5.34
N VAL A 106 -5.63 18.96 5.43
CA VAL A 106 -4.89 18.11 6.36
C VAL A 106 -3.40 18.14 6.03
N GLN A 107 -3.06 18.07 4.74
CA GLN A 107 -1.67 18.18 4.29
C GLN A 107 -1.05 19.53 4.67
N GLN A 108 -1.74 20.64 4.39
CA GLN A 108 -1.25 21.99 4.69
C GLN A 108 -1.00 22.18 6.20
N HIS A 109 -1.88 21.65 7.04
CA HIS A 109 -1.74 21.73 8.49
C HIS A 109 -0.46 21.03 8.98
N PHE A 110 -0.21 19.82 8.49
CA PHE A 110 0.94 19.02 8.88
C PHE A 110 2.23 19.32 8.10
N GLN A 111 2.15 20.11 7.02
CA GLN A 111 3.30 20.54 6.22
C GLN A 111 4.31 21.33 7.05
N SER A 112 3.86 22.03 8.09
CA SER A 112 4.72 22.77 9.02
C SER A 112 5.63 21.85 9.87
N CYS A 113 5.24 20.59 10.07
CA CYS A 113 6.00 19.60 10.85
C CYS A 113 7.03 18.83 10.03
N GLY A 114 6.80 18.68 8.72
CA GLY A 114 7.66 17.93 7.81
C GLY A 114 7.02 17.67 6.44
N THR A 115 7.75 16.95 5.58
CA THR A 115 7.31 16.59 4.22
C THR A 115 6.31 15.43 4.26
N VAL A 116 5.09 15.68 3.79
CA VAL A 116 4.02 14.68 3.71
C VAL A 116 4.16 13.89 2.41
N ASN A 117 4.29 12.56 2.53
CA ASN A 117 4.33 11.63 1.40
C ASN A 117 2.91 11.32 0.90
N ARG A 118 2.01 10.95 1.82
CA ARG A 118 0.63 10.55 1.48
C ARG A 118 -0.36 10.90 2.58
N VAL A 119 -1.54 11.35 2.18
CA VAL A 119 -2.70 11.53 3.08
C VAL A 119 -3.80 10.55 2.69
N THR A 120 -4.31 9.80 3.66
CA THR A 120 -5.40 8.83 3.47
C THR A 120 -6.54 9.13 4.43
N ILE A 121 -7.66 9.66 3.92
CA ILE A 121 -8.88 9.88 4.69
C ILE A 121 -9.74 8.62 4.63
N LEU A 122 -10.13 8.08 5.80
CA LEU A 122 -10.99 6.90 5.84
C LEU A 122 -12.45 7.33 5.70
N THR A 123 -13.11 6.80 4.67
CA THR A 123 -14.55 6.92 4.45
C THR A 123 -15.27 5.67 4.92
N ASP A 124 -16.52 5.83 5.36
CA ASP A 124 -17.43 4.73 5.63
C ASP A 124 -17.92 4.10 4.31
N LYS A 125 -18.62 2.97 4.40
CA LYS A 125 -19.19 2.24 3.24
C LYS A 125 -20.13 3.10 2.39
N PHE A 126 -20.72 4.14 2.99
CA PHE A 126 -21.60 5.10 2.33
C PHE A 126 -20.86 6.27 1.67
N GLY A 127 -19.51 6.27 1.69
CA GLY A 127 -18.68 7.34 1.14
C GLY A 127 -18.50 8.55 2.05
N GLN A 128 -19.18 8.60 3.20
CA GLN A 128 -19.03 9.70 4.17
C GLN A 128 -17.70 9.59 4.92
N PRO A 129 -16.95 10.67 5.13
CA PRO A 129 -15.71 10.64 5.90
C PRO A 129 -16.00 10.20 7.33
N LYS A 130 -15.15 9.33 7.89
CA LYS A 130 -15.33 8.81 9.26
C LYS A 130 -14.87 9.82 10.34
N GLY A 131 -14.21 10.91 9.94
CA GLY A 131 -13.56 11.87 10.82
C GLY A 131 -12.18 11.43 11.30
N PHE A 132 -11.52 10.55 10.55
CA PHE A 132 -10.16 10.07 10.82
C PHE A 132 -9.33 10.02 9.53
N ALA A 133 -8.07 10.39 9.63
CA ALA A 133 -7.10 10.36 8.54
C ALA A 133 -5.77 9.74 9.00
N TYR A 134 -5.04 9.18 8.05
CA TYR A 134 -3.64 8.80 8.22
C TYR A 134 -2.76 9.71 7.37
N VAL A 135 -1.68 10.19 7.96
CA VAL A 135 -0.68 11.03 7.29
C VAL A 135 0.65 10.31 7.35
N GLU A 136 1.24 10.07 6.20
CA GLU A 136 2.54 9.42 6.04
C GLU A 136 3.59 10.49 5.75
N PHE A 137 4.66 10.54 6.53
CA PHE A 137 5.77 11.47 6.34
C PHE A 137 6.96 10.79 5.67
N VAL A 138 7.83 11.59 5.04
CA VAL A 138 9.12 11.10 4.54
C VAL A 138 10.09 10.83 5.70
N GLU A 139 10.05 11.67 6.73
CA GLU A 139 10.96 11.62 7.88
C GLU A 139 10.26 11.10 9.14
N ILE A 140 11.01 10.41 10.00
CA ILE A 140 10.52 9.94 11.31
C ILE A 140 10.38 11.12 12.30
N ASP A 141 11.25 12.12 12.19
CA ASP A 141 11.25 13.29 13.08
C ASP A 141 9.98 14.14 12.93
N ALA A 142 9.42 14.18 11.72
CA ALA A 142 8.13 14.82 11.44
C ALA A 142 7.00 14.23 12.29
N VAL A 143 7.07 12.94 12.65
CA VAL A 143 6.10 12.29 13.53
C VAL A 143 6.12 12.90 14.93
N GLN A 144 7.31 13.14 15.47
CA GLN A 144 7.46 13.75 16.79
C GLN A 144 6.96 15.19 16.79
N ASN A 145 7.27 15.96 15.74
CA ASN A 145 6.78 17.33 15.59
C ASN A 145 5.26 17.40 15.50
N ALA A 146 4.64 16.52 14.72
CA ALA A 146 3.19 16.51 14.60
C ALA A 146 2.47 16.00 15.85
N LEU A 147 3.11 15.17 16.69
CA LEU A 147 2.60 14.85 18.04
C LEU A 147 2.54 16.08 18.94
N LEU A 148 3.41 17.07 18.76
CA LEU A 148 3.35 18.35 19.49
C LEU A 148 2.16 19.21 19.05
N LEU A 149 1.68 19.04 17.81
CA LEU A 149 0.45 19.68 17.30
C LEU A 149 -0.83 18.92 17.69
N ASN A 150 -0.77 18.00 18.66
CA ASN A 150 -1.97 17.42 19.23
C ASN A 150 -2.87 18.52 19.83
N GLU A 151 -4.19 18.41 19.63
CA GLU A 151 -5.21 19.39 20.03
C GLU A 151 -5.24 20.70 19.21
N SER A 152 -4.53 20.77 18.08
CA SER A 152 -4.65 21.87 17.13
C SER A 152 -6.06 22.01 16.57
N GLU A 153 -6.51 23.24 16.29
CA GLU A 153 -7.84 23.51 15.75
C GLU A 153 -7.85 23.47 14.21
N LEU A 154 -8.74 22.65 13.63
CA LEU A 154 -9.11 22.70 12.21
C LEU A 154 -10.64 22.77 12.11
N HIS A 155 -11.16 23.71 11.33
CA HIS A 155 -12.61 23.91 11.13
C HIS A 155 -13.39 24.07 12.45
N GLY A 156 -12.77 24.69 13.47
CA GLY A 156 -13.36 24.88 14.80
C GLY A 156 -13.44 23.60 15.64
N ARG A 157 -12.73 22.53 15.26
CA ARG A 157 -12.65 21.26 16.00
C ARG A 157 -11.19 20.97 16.35
N GLN A 158 -10.96 20.53 17.58
CA GLN A 158 -9.62 20.12 18.03
C GLN A 158 -9.29 18.73 17.49
N LEU A 159 -8.17 18.62 16.79
CA LEU A 159 -7.67 17.35 16.28
C LEU A 159 -7.06 16.52 17.39
N LYS A 160 -7.20 15.20 17.27
CA LYS A 160 -6.50 14.23 18.11
C LYS A 160 -5.40 13.57 17.30
N VAL A 161 -4.15 13.86 17.62
CA VAL A 161 -2.99 13.35 16.90
C VAL A 161 -2.31 12.26 17.73
N SER A 162 -1.98 11.11 17.13
CA SER A 162 -1.31 9.99 17.79
C SER A 162 -0.48 9.19 16.78
N ALA A 163 0.62 8.57 17.21
CA ALA A 163 1.42 7.73 16.32
C ALA A 163 0.57 6.57 15.76
N LYS A 164 0.73 6.26 14.47
CA LYS A 164 0.00 5.15 13.85
C LYS A 164 0.45 3.83 14.49
N ARG A 165 -0.50 2.94 14.76
CA ARG A 165 -0.21 1.60 15.25
C ARG A 165 -0.04 0.66 14.06
N THR A 166 1.05 -0.11 14.06
CA THR A 166 1.26 -1.18 13.10
C THR A 166 0.18 -2.25 13.28
N ASN A 167 -0.43 -2.67 12.18
CA ASN A 167 -1.43 -3.74 12.23
C ASN A 167 -0.72 -5.10 12.23
N VAL A 168 -0.33 -5.57 13.41
CA VAL A 168 0.20 -6.93 13.56
C VAL A 168 -0.96 -7.92 13.36
N PRO A 169 -0.95 -8.73 12.28
CA PRO A 169 -2.00 -9.71 12.05
C PRO A 169 -1.99 -10.73 13.20
N GLY A 170 -3.07 -10.78 13.98
CA GLY A 170 -3.20 -11.64 15.15
C GLY A 170 -3.55 -10.90 16.44
N MET A 171 -3.30 -9.58 16.52
CA MET A 171 -3.76 -8.75 17.64
C MET A 171 -5.21 -8.27 17.41
N LYS A 172 -6.12 -9.14 16.99
CA LYS A 172 -7.53 -8.91 17.32
C LYS A 172 -7.55 -9.05 18.82
N GLN A 173 -7.79 -7.95 19.54
CA GLN A 173 -8.10 -8.01 20.95
C GLN A 173 -9.12 -9.14 21.09
N TYR A 174 -8.68 -10.27 21.66
CA TYR A 174 -9.56 -11.20 22.32
C TYR A 174 -10.12 -10.40 23.50
N PHE A 175 -10.99 -9.42 23.22
CA PHE A 175 -12.13 -9.16 24.06
C PHE A 175 -12.80 -10.51 24.09
N GLY A 176 -12.41 -11.30 25.11
CA GLY A 176 -12.93 -12.62 25.31
C GLY A 176 -14.41 -12.48 25.12
N ARG A 177 -14.94 -13.08 24.05
CA ARG A 177 -16.31 -13.52 24.04
C ARG A 177 -16.35 -14.39 25.27
N ARG A 178 -16.73 -13.79 26.40
CA ARG A 178 -16.91 -14.47 27.67
C ARG A 178 -17.75 -15.66 27.27
N PRO A 179 -17.27 -16.89 27.49
CA PRO A 179 -18.07 -18.05 27.15
C PRO A 179 -19.43 -17.82 27.80
N ALA A 180 -20.47 -17.79 26.99
CA ALA A 180 -21.83 -17.84 27.48
C ALA A 180 -22.02 -19.26 28.06
N GLY A 181 -21.44 -19.51 29.22
CA GLY A 181 -21.29 -20.83 29.83
C GLY A 181 -20.45 -20.68 31.09
N PHE A 182 -20.95 -21.20 32.21
CA PHE A 182 -20.43 -21.05 33.58
C PHE A 182 -20.80 -19.75 34.31
N ARG A 183 -22.06 -19.29 34.19
CA ARG A 183 -22.78 -19.00 35.45
C ARG A 183 -23.11 -20.35 36.04
N SER A 184 -22.27 -20.81 36.97
CA SER A 184 -22.60 -21.87 37.90
C SER A 184 -24.03 -21.64 38.35
N ARG A 185 -24.93 -22.55 37.95
CA ARG A 185 -26.23 -22.68 38.58
C ARG A 185 -25.92 -22.86 40.05
N ARG A 186 -26.00 -21.77 40.83
CA ARG A 186 -26.07 -21.87 42.28
C ARG A 186 -27.22 -22.85 42.53
N PRO A 187 -27.00 -23.93 43.28
CA PRO A 187 -28.11 -24.77 43.71
C PRO A 187 -29.11 -23.82 44.37
N PHE A 188 -30.39 -24.04 44.09
CA PHE A 188 -31.50 -23.42 44.79
C PHE A 188 -31.32 -23.76 46.28
N MET A 189 -30.55 -22.94 46.99
CA MET A 189 -30.43 -23.02 48.44
C MET A 189 -31.77 -22.52 48.95
N SER A 190 -32.54 -23.46 49.49
CA SER A 190 -33.80 -23.24 50.19
C SER A 190 -33.70 -21.97 51.04
N ALA A 191 -34.59 -21.02 50.76
CA ALA A 191 -34.70 -19.79 51.52
C ALA A 191 -34.92 -20.14 53.02
N PRO A 192 -34.13 -19.61 53.95
CA PRO A 192 -34.45 -19.70 55.35
C PRO A 192 -35.66 -18.80 55.63
N PHE A 193 -36.71 -19.45 56.10
CA PHE A 193 -37.85 -18.96 56.83
C PHE A 193 -37.55 -17.65 57.60
N PHE A 194 -38.04 -16.51 57.11
CA PHE A 194 -38.21 -15.30 57.91
C PHE A 194 -39.70 -14.92 57.90
N PRO A 195 -40.33 -14.75 59.08
CA PRO A 195 -41.77 -14.59 59.21
C PRO A 195 -42.28 -13.27 58.60
N PRO A 196 -43.52 -13.25 58.06
CA PRO A 196 -44.16 -12.02 57.62
C PRO A 196 -44.61 -11.20 58.83
N TYR A 197 -44.92 -9.92 58.60
CA TYR A 197 -45.35 -8.88 59.54
C TYR A 197 -44.24 -8.01 60.13
N GLY A 198 -44.05 -6.85 59.50
CA GLY A 198 -43.22 -5.77 60.02
C GLY A 198 -43.22 -4.57 59.09
N TYR A 199 -44.28 -3.78 59.15
CA TYR A 199 -44.43 -2.48 58.49
C TYR A 199 -43.21 -1.57 58.70
N GLY A 200 -42.78 -0.86 57.65
CA GLY A 200 -41.84 0.27 57.74
C GLY A 200 -40.84 0.31 56.58
N ARG A 201 -41.07 1.13 55.54
CA ARG A 201 -40.36 2.42 55.33
C ARG A 201 -38.84 2.21 55.40
N VAL A 202 -38.04 2.25 54.34
CA VAL A 202 -37.73 3.41 53.47
C VAL A 202 -36.86 2.95 52.28
N PRO A 203 -36.98 3.53 51.07
CA PRO A 203 -36.01 3.34 49.99
C PRO A 203 -34.66 3.97 50.37
N ARG A 204 -33.58 3.16 50.34
CA ARG A 204 -32.21 3.64 50.55
C ARG A 204 -31.75 4.47 49.35
N TYR A 205 -31.86 5.80 49.44
CA TYR A 205 -31.06 6.72 48.63
C TYR A 205 -29.59 6.59 49.03
N ARG A 206 -28.73 6.17 48.10
CA ARG A 206 -27.27 6.27 48.26
C ARG A 206 -26.87 7.75 48.14
N ARG A 207 -26.35 8.29 49.24
CA ARG A 207 -25.83 9.67 49.36
C ARG A 207 -24.62 9.91 48.46
N PRO A 208 -24.44 11.13 47.91
CA PRO A 208 -23.18 11.56 47.32
C PRO A 208 -22.20 12.01 48.39
N THR A 209 -20.91 11.73 48.15
CA THR A 209 -19.77 12.12 48.98
C THR A 209 -19.25 13.51 48.57
N ARG A 210 -19.44 14.52 49.42
CA ARG A 210 -18.48 15.63 49.69
C ARG A 210 -19.19 16.81 50.38
N TYR A 211 -18.80 17.12 51.62
CA TYR A 211 -18.06 18.32 52.00
C TYR A 211 -18.07 18.51 53.53
N ARG A 212 -16.99 19.12 54.04
CA ARG A 212 -16.51 19.14 55.44
C ARG A 212 -16.97 20.41 56.20
N PRO A 213 -16.91 20.39 57.55
CA PRO A 213 -17.55 21.38 58.43
C PRO A 213 -16.68 22.60 58.77
N TYR A 214 -17.33 23.64 59.28
CA TYR A 214 -16.95 24.36 60.50
C TYR A 214 -18.06 24.13 61.53
#